data_AF-A0A961YZL2-F1
#
_entry.id   AF-A0A961YZL2-F1
#
_cell.length_a   1.000
_cell.length_b   1.000
_cell.length_c   1.000
_cell.angle_alpha   90.00
_cell.angle_beta   90.00
_cell.angle_gamma   90.00
#
_symmetry.space_group_name_H-M   'P 1'
#
loop_
_entity.id
_entity.type
_entity.pdbx_description
1 polymer ?
#
loop_
_entity_poly.entity_id
_entity_poly.type
_entity_poly.pdbx_seq_one_letter_code
_entity_poly.pdbx_strand_id
1 'polypeptide(L)' 'MAHALRFLAADAVEKAGTGHPGMPLGMADLATVLFTRHLRFDAAAPQWPDRDRFVLSNGHGSM' A
#
# COMPACT_ATOMS: atom_id res chain seq x y z
N MET A 1 10.04 1.34 7.92
CA MET A 1 8.77 1.71 7.24
C MET A 1 7.85 0.52 7.05
N ALA A 2 8.33 -0.65 6.59
CA ALA A 2 7.48 -1.81 6.36
C ALA A 2 6.65 -2.27 7.59
N HIS A 3 7.21 -2.21 8.81
CA HIS A 3 6.43 -2.52 10.02
C HIS A 3 5.23 -1.58 10.22
N ALA A 4 5.37 -0.28 9.87
CA ALA A 4 4.25 0.64 9.98
C ALA A 4 3.11 0.26 9.02
N LEU A 5 3.43 -0.14 7.79
CA LEU A 5 2.43 -0.66 6.85
C LEU A 5 1.73 -1.91 7.41
N ARG A 6 2.49 -2.82 8.03
CA ARG A 6 1.94 -4.04 8.63
C ARG A 6 0.95 -3.73 9.74
N PHE A 7 1.33 -2.86 10.67
CA PHE A 7 0.46 -2.53 11.80
C PHE A 7 -0.75 -1.71 11.37
N LEU A 8 -0.60 -0.77 10.43
CA LEU A 8 -1.75 -0.04 9.87
C LEU A 8 -2.77 -0.98 9.22
N ALA A 9 -2.31 -1.96 8.43
CA ALA A 9 -3.21 -2.91 7.80
C ALA A 9 -3.89 -3.84 8.81
N ALA A 10 -3.14 -4.35 9.80
CA ALA A 10 -3.68 -5.20 10.85
C ALA A 10 -4.74 -4.46 11.70
N ASP A 11 -4.42 -3.25 12.17
CA ASP A 11 -5.31 -2.46 13.03
C ASP A 11 -6.59 -2.07 12.30
N ALA A 12 -6.51 -1.73 11.01
CA ALA A 12 -7.68 -1.36 10.22
C ALA A 12 -8.62 -2.53 9.97
N VAL A 13 -8.08 -3.72 9.63
CA VAL A 13 -8.88 -4.93 9.44
C VAL A 13 -9.55 -5.34 10.74
N GLU A 14 -8.82 -5.30 11.86
CA GLU A 14 -9.36 -5.60 13.19
C GLU A 14 -10.50 -4.64 13.55
N LYS A 15 -10.28 -3.33 13.36
CA LYS A 15 -11.29 -2.29 13.65
C LYS A 15 -12.55 -2.45 12.78
N ALA A 16 -12.41 -2.89 11.54
CA ALA A 16 -13.54 -3.13 10.64
C ALA A 16 -14.29 -4.44 10.95
N GLY A 17 -13.67 -5.37 11.67
CA GLY A 17 -14.19 -6.73 11.91
C GLY A 17 -14.25 -7.61 10.66
N THR A 18 -13.68 -7.15 9.54
CA THR A 18 -13.67 -7.84 8.24
C THR A 18 -12.56 -7.29 7.33
N GLY A 19 -11.98 -8.13 6.48
CA GLY A 19 -10.93 -7.75 5.53
C GLY A 19 -9.90 -8.85 5.27
N HIS A 20 -8.85 -8.55 4.48
CA HIS A 20 -7.79 -9.50 4.13
C HIS A 20 -6.41 -9.00 4.58
N PRO A 21 -5.97 -9.32 5.81
CA PRO A 21 -4.72 -8.80 6.36
C PRO A 21 -3.48 -9.49 5.77
N GLY A 22 -3.59 -10.73 5.29
CA GLY A 22 -2.44 -11.52 4.86
C GLY A 22 -1.63 -10.89 3.72
N MET A 23 -2.31 -10.39 2.68
CA MET A 23 -1.63 -9.80 1.52
C MET A 23 -0.87 -8.51 1.89
N PRO A 24 -1.49 -7.51 2.55
CA PRO A 24 -0.79 -6.30 3.00
C PRO A 24 0.42 -6.59 3.88
N LEU A 25 0.28 -7.55 4.81
CA LEU A 25 1.37 -7.95 5.72
C LEU A 25 2.56 -8.54 4.97
N GLY A 26 2.30 -9.37 3.95
CA GLY A 26 3.32 -10.01 3.11
C GLY A 26 4.00 -9.05 2.14
N MET A 27 3.27 -8.07 1.60
CA MET A 27 3.77 -7.14 0.59
C MET A 27 4.42 -5.86 1.15
N ALA A 28 4.39 -5.65 2.47
CA ALA A 28 4.87 -4.42 3.10
C ALA A 28 6.33 -4.05 2.78
N ASP A 29 7.24 -5.03 2.65
CA ASP A 29 8.64 -4.74 2.30
C ASP A 29 8.77 -4.30 0.83
N LEU A 30 8.05 -4.98 -0.07
CA LEU A 30 7.99 -4.63 -1.49
C LEU A 30 7.40 -3.24 -1.69
N ALA A 31 6.27 -2.96 -1.04
CA ALA A 31 5.63 -1.65 -1.07
C ALA A 31 6.56 -0.56 -0.53
N THR A 32 7.29 -0.83 0.55
CA THR A 32 8.29 0.11 1.08
C THR A 32 9.34 0.45 0.02
N VAL A 33 9.93 -0.56 -0.63
CA VAL A 33 10.99 -0.31 -1.63
C VAL A 33 10.42 0.41 -2.86
N LEU A 34 9.28 -0.05 -3.40
CA LEU A 34 8.66 0.55 -4.57
C LEU A 34 8.33 2.03 -4.33
N PHE A 35 7.56 2.33 -3.29
CA PHE A 35 7.03 3.68 -3.05
C PHE A 35 8.09 4.67 -2.52
N THR A 36 9.19 4.19 -1.95
CA THR A 36 10.23 5.10 -1.40
C THR A 36 11.47 5.23 -2.28
N ARG A 37 11.70 4.32 -3.22
CA ARG A 37 12.95 4.30 -4.01
C ARG A 37 12.77 4.34 -5.52
N HIS A 38 11.62 3.91 -6.03
CA HIS A 38 11.46 3.70 -7.49
C HIS A 38 10.26 4.44 -8.08
N LEU A 39 9.13 4.48 -7.39
CA LEU A 39 7.91 5.05 -7.92
C LEU A 39 8.03 6.57 -8.07
N ARG A 40 7.87 7.07 -9.30
CA ARG A 40 7.84 8.50 -9.59
C ARG A 40 6.41 9.02 -9.46
N PHE A 41 6.07 9.61 -8.33
CA PHE A 41 4.75 10.19 -8.10
C PHE A 41 4.83 11.44 -7.23
N ASP A 42 3.77 12.26 -7.28
CA ASP A 42 3.54 13.37 -6.35
C ASP A 42 2.19 13.15 -5.68
N ALA A 43 2.21 12.98 -4.36
CA ALA A 43 1.00 12.78 -3.56
C ALA A 43 0.09 14.02 -3.53
N ALA A 44 0.64 15.24 -3.71
CA ALA A 44 -0.13 16.47 -3.79
C ALA A 44 -0.71 16.73 -5.20
N ALA A 45 -0.13 16.10 -6.23
CA ALA A 45 -0.56 16.21 -7.63
C ALA A 45 -0.91 14.84 -8.25
N PRO A 46 -1.93 14.12 -7.75
CA PRO A 46 -2.26 12.76 -8.18
C PRO A 46 -2.71 12.66 -9.65
N GLN A 47 -3.04 13.80 -10.29
CA GLN A 47 -3.41 13.86 -11.71
C GLN A 47 -2.24 14.25 -12.63
N TRP A 48 -1.03 14.46 -12.09
CA TRP A 48 0.17 14.79 -12.89
C TRP A 48 0.34 13.80 -14.06
N PRO A 49 0.33 14.28 -15.32
CA PRO A 49 0.30 13.39 -16.48
C PRO A 49 1.50 12.46 -16.65
N ASP A 50 2.69 12.82 -16.13
CA ASP A 50 3.93 12.03 -16.30
C ASP A 50 4.29 11.17 -15.08
N ARG A 51 3.42 11.06 -14.07
CA ARG A 51 3.64 10.16 -12.93
C ARG A 51 3.67 8.68 -13.35
N ASP A 52 4.37 7.83 -12.62
CA ASP A 52 4.24 6.39 -12.78
C ASP A 52 2.84 5.92 -12.35
N ARG A 53 2.36 4.83 -12.94
CA ARG A 53 1.03 4.27 -12.64
C ARG A 53 1.21 3.01 -11.80
N PHE A 54 0.60 3.02 -10.61
CA PHE A 54 0.51 1.85 -9.76
C PHE A 54 -0.89 1.25 -9.86
N VAL A 55 -0.99 -0.08 -10.02
CA VAL A 55 -2.24 -0.82 -10.05
C VAL A 55 -2.14 -1.99 -9.08
N LEU A 56 -3.05 -2.05 -8.11
CA LEU A 56 -3.18 -3.17 -7.20
C LEU A 56 -4.17 -4.19 -7.77
N SER A 57 -3.67 -5.15 -8.56
CA SER A 57 -4.54 -6.13 -9.22
C SER A 57 -5.20 -7.11 -8.23
N ASN A 58 -4.50 -7.50 -7.18
CA ASN A 58 -5.01 -8.29 -6.05
C ASN A 58 -5.72 -7.38 -5.03
N GLY A 59 -6.78 -6.71 -5.49
CA GLY A 59 -7.48 -5.65 -4.75
C GLY A 59 -8.11 -6.06 -3.42
N HIS A 60 -8.18 -7.35 -3.10
CA HIS A 60 -8.65 -7.83 -1.80
C HIS A 60 -7.78 -7.36 -0.62
N GLY A 61 -6.49 -7.07 -0.84
CA GLY A 61 -5.58 -6.49 0.16
C GLY A 61 -5.46 -4.98 0.01
N SER A 62 -6.59 -4.27 0.01
CA SER A 62 -6.65 -2.81 -0.16
C SER A 62 -6.16 -1.99 1.04
N MET A 63 -5.86 -2.66 2.16
CA MET A 63 -5.27 -2.07 3.36
C MET A 63 -3.75 -2.12 3.32
#